data_AF-A0A4Z2BMK0-F1
#
_entry.id   AF-A0A4Z2BMK0-F1
#
_cell.length_a   1.000
_cell.length_b   1.000
_cell.length_c   1.000
_cell.angle_alpha   90.00
_cell.angle_beta   90.00
_cell.angle_gamma   90.00
#
_symmetry.space_group_name_H-M   'P 1'
#
loop_
_entity.id
_entity.type
_entity.pdbx_description
1 polymer ?
#
loop_
_entity_poly.entity_id
_entity_poly.type
_entity_poly.pdbx_seq_one_letter_code
_entity_poly.pdbx_strand_id
1 'polypeptide(L)'
;MVSVFHGLVVVLLSLAALLTTNVLFYLYLERLQQPGHQPPAAAAGCEARHFKTTTMKECSPWLSCAHIRSQVRQLKLIGQGAMKQVYLAEWRGQKVALSTLMSLEYLDDFIHGLSMLQALQGPLVVQLVGFCLEDNTLVTEFHPFRSLLNLERVLAQERYRQQNTWQVRLLLAVDYVSILHFLHNSPVGRRVMCDSNSLEKTLSQFLLTSDFHLVVNDLEALPEVDPSRGLLAKCGHRELTGDFVAPEQLWPHRNQGVAFSDDLMPEYDERTDIWKIPDVTRFLIGRVPGGDLVHFHLFSIYEQCKNRDPERRPSALEVLKVYKQVYSSIARDGSFRDTL
;
A
#
# COMPACT_ATOMS: atom_id res chain seq x y z
N MET A 1 -0.41 15.96 -64.61
CA MET A 1 0.19 14.78 -63.94
C MET A 1 1.22 15.14 -62.86
N VAL A 2 2.09 16.15 -63.05
CA VAL A 2 3.17 16.49 -62.09
C VAL A 2 2.68 17.02 -60.73
N SER A 3 1.57 17.79 -60.71
CA SER A 3 1.02 18.40 -59.48
C SER A 3 0.37 17.38 -58.54
N VAL A 4 -0.31 16.37 -59.08
CA VAL A 4 -0.94 15.28 -58.31
C VAL A 4 0.13 14.39 -57.67
N PHE A 5 1.24 14.16 -58.37
CA PHE A 5 2.36 13.36 -57.87
C PHE A 5 3.07 14.05 -56.69
N HIS A 6 3.24 15.37 -56.74
CA HIS A 6 3.78 16.15 -55.63
C HIS A 6 2.85 16.13 -54.40
N GLY A 7 1.54 16.28 -54.61
CA GLY A 7 0.56 16.20 -53.51
C GLY A 7 0.58 14.84 -52.80
N LEU A 8 0.67 13.75 -53.57
CA LEU A 8 0.74 12.39 -53.03
C LEU A 8 2.01 12.17 -52.19
N VAL A 9 3.16 12.67 -52.65
CA VAL A 9 4.44 12.55 -51.93
C VAL A 9 4.40 13.32 -50.60
N VAL A 10 3.82 14.53 -50.58
CA VAL A 10 3.70 15.33 -49.35
C VAL A 10 2.78 14.65 -48.32
N VAL A 11 1.67 14.05 -48.76
CA VAL A 11 0.77 13.30 -47.87
C VAL A 11 1.46 12.06 -47.30
N LEU A 12 2.20 11.31 -48.12
CA LEU A 12 2.93 10.11 -47.68
C LEU A 12 4.05 10.45 -46.69
N LEU A 13 4.79 11.55 -46.91
CA LEU A 13 5.80 12.03 -45.97
C LEU A 13 5.18 12.49 -44.65
N SER A 14 4.00 13.12 -44.69
CA SER A 14 3.29 13.58 -43.49
C SER A 14 2.76 12.40 -42.66
N LEU A 15 2.22 11.38 -43.33
CA LEU A 15 1.77 10.13 -42.68
C LEU A 15 2.95 9.36 -42.09
N ALA A 16 4.07 9.27 -42.81
CA ALA A 16 5.29 8.64 -42.31
C ALA A 16 5.82 9.38 -41.07
N ALA A 17 5.87 10.71 -41.10
CA ALA A 17 6.25 11.52 -39.93
C ALA A 17 5.33 11.25 -38.73
N LEU A 18 4.01 11.22 -38.94
CA LEU A 18 3.03 10.99 -37.87
C LEU A 18 3.11 9.57 -37.28
N LEU A 19 3.40 8.57 -38.12
CA LEU A 19 3.67 7.20 -37.68
C LEU A 19 4.98 7.13 -36.88
N THR A 20 6.05 7.79 -37.33
CA THR A 20 7.32 7.81 -36.61
C THR A 20 7.23 8.53 -35.27
N THR A 21 6.49 9.64 -35.17
CA THR A 21 6.28 10.33 -33.89
C THR A 21 5.42 9.50 -32.94
N ASN A 22 4.40 8.80 -33.44
CA ASN A 22 3.64 7.84 -32.62
C ASN A 22 4.53 6.70 -32.13
N VAL A 23 5.34 6.09 -32.99
CA VAL A 23 6.27 5.01 -32.59
C VAL A 23 7.28 5.51 -31.55
N LEU A 24 7.85 6.70 -31.74
CA LEU A 24 8.77 7.30 -30.76
C LEU A 24 8.06 7.63 -29.44
N PHE A 25 6.81 8.07 -29.49
CA PHE A 25 6.00 8.30 -28.30
C PHE A 25 5.66 6.99 -27.58
N TYR A 26 5.33 5.93 -28.31
CA TYR A 26 5.12 4.58 -27.75
C TYR A 26 6.40 4.04 -27.10
N LEU A 27 7.55 4.15 -27.77
CA LEU A 27 8.84 3.74 -27.21
C LEU A 27 9.23 4.58 -25.98
N TYR A 28 8.89 5.86 -25.96
CA TYR A 28 9.09 6.73 -24.80
C TYR A 28 8.17 6.34 -23.63
N LEU A 29 6.89 6.05 -23.90
CA LEU A 29 5.95 5.55 -22.90
C LEU A 29 6.36 4.17 -22.36
N GLU A 30 6.81 3.25 -23.22
CA GLU A 30 7.38 1.97 -22.78
C GLU A 30 8.60 2.18 -21.88
N ARG A 31 9.46 3.16 -22.19
CA ARG A 31 10.63 3.48 -21.35
C ARG A 31 10.26 4.10 -20.01
N LEU A 32 9.17 4.86 -19.94
CA LEU A 32 8.59 5.32 -18.67
C LEU A 32 7.90 4.20 -17.88
N GLN A 33 7.45 3.14 -18.57
CA GLN A 33 6.77 1.99 -17.97
C GLN A 33 7.67 0.79 -17.69
N GLN A 34 8.93 0.79 -18.14
CA GLN A 34 9.91 -0.23 -17.77
C GLN A 34 10.18 -0.14 -16.26
N PRO A 35 9.89 -1.19 -15.47
CA PRO A 35 10.34 -1.27 -14.09
C PRO A 35 11.84 -1.56 -14.14
N GLY A 36 12.63 -0.49 -14.25
CA GLY A 36 14.05 -0.57 -14.06
C GLY A 36 14.31 -1.13 -12.66
N HIS A 37 15.11 -2.19 -12.59
CA HIS A 37 15.85 -2.56 -11.38
C HIS A 37 16.75 -1.37 -11.00
N GLN A 38 16.16 -0.37 -10.36
CA GLN A 38 16.88 0.64 -9.61
C GLN A 38 16.87 0.16 -8.16
N PRO A 39 18.04 0.09 -7.48
CA PRO A 39 18.05 -0.01 -6.02
C PRO A 39 17.20 1.14 -5.48
N PRO A 40 16.43 0.93 -4.40
CA PRO A 40 15.37 1.85 -3.98
C PRO A 40 15.93 3.27 -3.92
N ALA A 41 15.47 4.09 -4.86
CA ALA A 41 15.81 5.50 -4.90
C ALA A 41 15.36 6.08 -3.57
N ALA A 42 16.34 6.59 -2.81
CA ALA A 42 16.20 7.39 -1.60
C ALA A 42 14.77 7.88 -1.37
N ALA A 43 14.04 7.21 -0.48
CA ALA A 43 12.77 7.71 0.02
C ALA A 43 12.99 9.16 0.47
N ALA A 44 12.31 10.11 -0.17
CA ALA A 44 12.35 11.53 0.17
C ALA A 44 13.75 12.19 0.19
N GLY A 45 14.64 11.84 -0.75
CA GLY A 45 15.88 12.62 -0.99
C GLY A 45 16.92 12.57 0.14
N CYS A 46 16.80 11.62 1.06
CA CYS A 46 17.81 11.34 2.09
C CYS A 46 18.62 10.08 1.73
N GLU A 47 19.88 10.04 2.17
CA GLU A 47 20.69 8.84 2.07
C GLU A 47 20.08 7.67 2.87
N ALA A 48 20.53 6.44 2.58
CA ALA A 48 20.11 5.28 3.35
C ALA A 48 20.36 5.49 4.86
N ARG A 49 19.46 4.98 5.70
CA ARG A 49 19.51 5.11 7.17
C ARG A 49 19.44 6.55 7.70
N HIS A 50 18.92 7.46 6.88
CA HIS A 50 18.60 8.81 7.28
C HIS A 50 17.09 9.06 7.15
N PHE A 51 16.62 10.09 7.81
CA PHE A 51 15.23 10.51 7.78
C PHE A 51 15.14 12.04 7.72
N LYS A 52 14.02 12.54 7.20
CA LYS A 52 13.68 13.96 7.19
C LYS A 52 12.17 14.09 7.33
N THR A 53 11.71 14.71 8.41
CA THR A 53 10.28 15.03 8.57
C THR A 53 9.92 16.27 7.74
N THR A 54 8.62 16.52 7.54
CA THR A 54 8.14 17.62 6.69
C THR A 54 8.71 19.00 7.03
N THR A 55 9.00 19.28 8.31
CA THR A 55 9.50 20.60 8.73
C THR A 55 11.03 20.67 8.87
N MET A 56 11.74 19.56 8.67
CA MET A 56 13.20 19.53 8.68
C MET A 56 13.77 20.06 7.36
N LYS A 57 14.89 20.79 7.43
CA LYS A 57 15.62 21.26 6.24
C LYS A 57 16.62 20.24 5.72
N GLU A 58 17.31 19.57 6.64
CA GLU A 58 18.36 18.61 6.37
C GLU A 58 17.97 17.22 6.88
N CYS A 59 18.53 16.18 6.27
CA CYS A 59 18.37 14.80 6.72
C CYS A 59 19.15 14.58 8.02
N SER A 60 18.65 13.70 8.88
CA SER A 60 19.36 13.24 10.09
C SER A 60 19.52 11.72 10.05
N PRO A 61 20.61 11.17 10.58
CA PRO A 61 20.74 9.72 10.70
C PRO A 61 19.67 9.18 11.66
N TRP A 62 19.26 7.92 11.48
CA TRP A 62 18.34 7.28 12.40
C TRP A 62 18.80 7.38 13.85
N LEU A 63 17.85 7.67 14.75
CA LEU A 63 18.12 7.84 16.17
C LEU A 63 18.54 6.50 16.79
N SER A 64 19.66 6.52 17.50
CA SER A 64 20.14 5.41 18.33
C SER A 64 19.48 5.41 19.71
N CYS A 65 19.70 4.35 20.48
CA CYS A 65 19.26 4.24 21.88
C CYS A 65 19.59 5.50 22.71
N ALA A 66 20.83 5.99 22.63
CA ALA A 66 21.25 7.18 23.38
C ALA A 66 20.44 8.43 23.00
N HIS A 67 20.17 8.63 21.71
CA HIS A 67 19.35 9.74 21.22
C HIS A 67 17.88 9.58 21.63
N ILE A 68 17.33 8.38 21.55
CA ILE A 68 15.94 8.12 21.94
C ILE A 68 15.74 8.42 23.42
N ARG A 69 16.60 7.85 24.29
CA ARG A 69 16.52 8.04 25.75
C ARG A 69 16.67 9.50 26.19
N SER A 70 17.51 10.28 25.53
CA SER A 70 17.83 11.65 25.95
C SER A 70 17.03 12.74 25.24
N GLN A 71 16.51 12.50 24.02
CA GLN A 71 15.94 13.55 23.16
C GLN A 71 14.52 13.27 22.70
N VAL A 72 13.98 12.05 22.85
CA VAL A 72 12.59 11.74 22.49
C VAL A 72 11.72 11.86 23.74
N ARG A 73 10.91 12.91 23.79
CA ARG A 73 10.00 13.17 24.90
C ARG A 73 8.62 12.61 24.61
N GLN A 74 8.23 11.56 25.33
CA GLN A 74 6.90 11.00 25.28
C GLN A 74 5.85 12.03 25.72
N LEU A 75 4.73 12.14 24.99
CA LEU A 75 3.64 13.08 25.28
C LEU A 75 2.35 12.38 25.68
N LYS A 76 1.71 11.66 24.76
CA LYS A 76 0.35 11.12 24.95
C LYS A 76 0.21 9.76 24.29
N LEU A 77 -0.46 8.81 24.95
CA LEU A 77 -0.87 7.55 24.32
C LEU A 77 -1.85 7.81 23.18
N ILE A 78 -1.55 7.31 21.98
CA ILE A 78 -2.34 7.53 20.77
C ILE A 78 -2.87 6.25 20.12
N GLY A 79 -2.33 5.09 20.49
CA GLY A 79 -2.78 3.78 20.04
C GLY A 79 -2.24 2.68 20.93
N GLN A 80 -2.95 1.56 20.98
CA GLN A 80 -2.52 0.35 21.67
C GLN A 80 -3.05 -0.84 20.87
N GLY A 81 -2.14 -1.74 20.48
CA GLY A 81 -2.47 -3.01 19.82
C GLY A 81 -2.24 -4.19 20.76
N ALA A 82 -2.23 -5.41 20.23
CA ALA A 82 -1.82 -6.59 20.99
C ALA A 82 -0.33 -6.54 21.35
N MET A 83 0.49 -6.03 20.43
CA MET A 83 1.95 -6.03 20.58
C MET A 83 2.53 -4.72 21.11
N LYS A 84 2.09 -3.57 20.59
CA LYS A 84 2.71 -2.25 20.83
C LYS A 84 1.78 -1.28 21.55
N GLN A 85 2.35 -0.45 22.42
CA GLN A 85 1.79 0.85 22.79
C GLN A 85 2.44 1.94 21.95
N VAL A 86 1.62 2.83 21.41
CA VAL A 86 2.08 3.92 20.54
C VAL A 86 1.77 5.25 21.19
N TYR A 87 2.80 6.05 21.40
CA TYR A 87 2.72 7.38 21.97
C TYR A 87 3.05 8.43 20.92
N LEU A 88 2.28 9.53 20.93
CA LEU A 88 2.77 10.77 20.38
C LEU A 88 3.96 11.22 21.23
N ALA A 89 5.07 11.53 20.57
CA ALA A 89 6.28 12.01 21.18
C ALA A 89 6.84 13.21 20.40
N GLU A 90 7.88 13.82 20.94
CA GLU A 90 8.55 14.97 20.35
C GLU A 90 10.06 14.78 20.35
N TRP A 91 10.70 15.05 19.22
CA TRP A 91 12.15 15.07 19.07
C TRP A 91 12.56 16.38 18.40
N ARG A 92 13.32 17.24 19.11
CA ARG A 92 13.78 18.56 18.60
C ARG A 92 12.66 19.41 17.96
N GLY A 93 11.49 19.44 18.60
CA GLY A 93 10.30 20.15 18.10
C GLY A 93 9.52 19.42 17.00
N GLN A 94 10.03 18.30 16.47
CA GLN A 94 9.33 17.44 15.51
C GLN A 94 8.39 16.49 16.24
N LYS A 95 7.17 16.33 15.72
CA LYS A 95 6.26 15.29 16.21
C LYS A 95 6.65 13.94 15.61
N VAL A 96 6.76 12.93 16.48
CA VAL A 96 7.14 11.56 16.12
C VAL A 96 6.23 10.58 16.86
N ALA A 97 6.13 9.35 16.37
CA ALA A 97 5.42 8.27 17.04
C ALA A 97 6.44 7.34 17.71
N LEU A 98 6.35 7.21 19.04
CA LEU A 98 7.16 6.29 19.83
C LEU A 98 6.34 5.02 20.09
N SER A 99 6.78 3.90 19.55
CA SER A 99 6.18 2.58 19.78
C SER A 99 7.03 1.77 20.75
N THR A 100 6.40 1.17 21.75
CA THR A 100 7.06 0.33 22.77
C THR A 100 6.40 -1.04 22.81
N LEU A 101 7.20 -2.10 22.85
CA LEU A 101 6.72 -3.47 23.03
C LEU A 101 6.02 -3.62 24.39
N MET A 102 4.82 -4.21 24.42
CA MET A 102 4.08 -4.43 25.66
C MET A 102 4.41 -5.74 26.36
N SER A 103 4.76 -6.77 25.60
CA SER A 103 4.98 -8.14 26.10
C SER A 103 6.12 -8.79 25.33
N LEU A 104 7.03 -9.44 26.05
CA LEU A 104 8.16 -10.16 25.46
C LEU A 104 7.73 -11.40 24.67
N GLU A 105 6.49 -11.86 24.82
CA GLU A 105 5.94 -12.95 24.01
C GLU A 105 5.90 -12.63 22.50
N TYR A 106 5.87 -11.34 22.16
CA TYR A 106 5.85 -10.84 20.79
C TYR A 106 7.20 -10.24 20.37
N LEU A 107 8.28 -10.55 21.08
CA LEU A 107 9.60 -9.98 20.78
C LEU A 107 10.08 -10.33 19.36
N ASP A 108 9.86 -11.58 18.93
CA ASP A 108 10.27 -12.03 17.61
C ASP A 108 9.48 -11.32 16.49
N ASP A 109 8.17 -11.14 16.69
CA ASP A 109 7.30 -10.37 15.78
C ASP A 109 7.76 -8.89 15.71
N PHE A 110 8.11 -8.29 16.85
CA PHE A 110 8.64 -6.92 16.90
C PHE A 110 9.97 -6.77 16.16
N ILE A 111 10.90 -7.71 16.36
CA ILE A 111 12.19 -7.72 15.68
C ILE A 111 11.99 -7.92 14.17
N HIS A 112 11.09 -8.81 13.76
CA HIS A 112 10.73 -9.01 12.37
C HIS A 112 10.15 -7.73 11.76
N GLY A 113 9.17 -7.11 12.43
CA GLY A 113 8.56 -5.86 11.98
C GLY A 113 9.57 -4.72 11.82
N LEU A 114 10.53 -4.59 12.75
CA LEU A 114 11.62 -3.64 12.61
C LEU A 114 12.52 -3.96 11.42
N SER A 115 12.89 -5.24 11.23
CA SER A 115 13.70 -5.67 10.09
C SER A 115 13.01 -5.34 8.76
N MET A 116 11.71 -5.62 8.65
CA MET A 116 10.90 -5.27 7.48
C MET A 116 10.84 -3.75 7.29
N LEU A 117 10.59 -3.00 8.37
CA LEU A 117 10.54 -1.54 8.31
C LEU A 117 11.86 -0.93 7.83
N GLN A 118 13.01 -1.47 8.23
CA GLN A 118 14.33 -1.04 7.77
C GLN A 118 14.56 -1.38 6.30
N ALA A 119 14.19 -2.58 5.87
CA ALA A 119 14.42 -3.07 4.51
C ALA A 119 13.48 -2.46 3.46
N LEU A 120 12.28 -2.08 3.89
CA LEU A 120 11.19 -1.62 3.02
C LEU A 120 11.03 -0.09 3.00
N GLN A 121 11.95 0.67 3.60
CA GLN A 121 11.87 2.14 3.59
C GLN A 121 11.70 2.68 2.16
N GLY A 122 10.70 3.54 2.00
CA GLY A 122 10.19 3.97 0.71
C GLY A 122 9.01 4.94 0.89
N PRO A 123 8.52 5.57 -0.18
CA PRO A 123 7.38 6.49 -0.12
C PRO A 123 6.06 5.82 0.31
N LEU A 124 5.98 4.48 0.25
CA LEU A 124 4.79 3.69 0.56
C LEU A 124 4.79 3.11 1.98
N VAL A 125 5.88 3.29 2.73
CA VAL A 125 6.09 2.75 4.08
C VAL A 125 6.32 3.90 5.03
N VAL A 126 5.79 3.82 6.25
CA VAL A 126 6.01 4.84 7.28
C VAL A 126 7.51 5.09 7.49
N GLN A 127 7.91 6.35 7.54
CA GLN A 127 9.32 6.70 7.66
C GLN A 127 9.87 6.30 9.04
N LEU A 128 10.93 5.51 9.04
CA LEU A 128 11.68 5.16 10.25
C LEU A 128 12.52 6.36 10.68
N VAL A 129 12.34 6.78 11.94
CA VAL A 129 13.11 7.87 12.56
C VAL A 129 14.23 7.30 13.42
N GLY A 130 14.02 6.17 14.07
CA GLY A 130 15.04 5.48 14.87
C GLY A 130 14.48 4.29 15.62
N PHE A 131 15.35 3.57 16.33
CA PHE A 131 14.95 2.42 17.14
C PHE A 131 15.98 2.14 18.24
N CYS A 132 15.55 1.42 19.27
CA CYS A 132 16.42 0.89 20.30
C CYS A 132 15.99 -0.51 20.68
N LEU A 133 16.77 -1.52 20.25
CA LEU A 133 16.50 -2.92 20.54
C LEU A 133 16.64 -3.25 22.03
N GLU A 134 17.57 -2.61 22.75
CA GLU A 134 17.74 -2.78 24.20
C GLU A 134 16.46 -2.42 24.99
N ASP A 135 15.72 -1.43 24.50
CA ASP A 135 14.50 -0.94 25.14
C ASP A 135 13.22 -1.44 24.45
N ASN A 136 13.35 -2.26 23.40
CA ASN A 136 12.25 -2.67 22.52
C ASN A 136 11.39 -1.48 22.05
N THR A 137 12.05 -0.41 21.59
CA THR A 137 11.39 0.82 21.12
C THR A 137 11.70 1.15 19.67
N LEU A 138 10.71 1.75 19.03
CA LEU A 138 10.69 2.15 17.63
C LEU A 138 10.19 3.59 17.57
N VAL A 139 10.83 4.44 16.76
CA VAL A 139 10.38 5.81 16.50
C VAL A 139 10.12 5.96 15.01
N THR A 140 8.91 6.38 14.64
CA THR A 140 8.50 6.66 13.26
C THR A 140 7.98 8.08 13.10
N GLU A 141 7.83 8.52 11.85
CA GLU A 141 7.13 9.77 11.57
C GLU A 141 5.69 9.73 12.11
N PHE A 142 5.25 10.84 12.70
CA PHE A 142 3.89 10.97 13.20
C PHE A 142 2.93 11.51 12.13
N HIS A 143 1.93 10.71 11.77
CA HIS A 143 0.82 11.16 10.92
C HIS A 143 -0.40 11.55 11.76
N PRO A 144 -0.90 12.81 11.67
CA PRO A 144 -1.94 13.32 12.55
C PRO A 144 -3.32 12.68 12.32
N PHE A 145 -3.60 12.16 11.12
CA PHE A 145 -4.85 11.46 10.83
C PHE A 145 -4.84 10.00 11.30
N ARG A 146 -3.67 9.49 11.71
CA ARG A 146 -3.47 8.15 12.30
C ARG A 146 -3.96 7.04 11.36
N SER A 147 -4.44 5.93 11.94
CA SER A 147 -4.94 4.78 11.18
C SER A 147 -6.00 5.18 10.16
N LEU A 148 -5.97 4.49 9.01
CA LEU A 148 -6.96 4.58 7.95
C LEU A 148 -8.41 4.33 8.42
N LEU A 149 -8.60 3.64 9.55
CA LEU A 149 -9.91 3.54 10.24
C LEU A 149 -10.56 4.90 10.50
N ASN A 150 -9.76 5.95 10.60
CA ASN A 150 -10.25 7.31 10.86
C ASN A 150 -10.72 8.05 9.61
N LEU A 151 -10.66 7.45 8.40
CA LEU A 151 -10.94 8.13 7.14
C LEU A 151 -12.25 8.93 7.17
N GLU A 152 -13.37 8.29 7.50
CA GLU A 152 -14.68 8.95 7.54
C GLU A 152 -14.72 10.08 8.57
N ARG A 153 -14.11 9.86 9.75
CA ARG A 153 -14.01 10.88 10.80
C ARG A 153 -13.14 12.06 10.39
N VAL A 154 -12.12 11.84 9.56
CA VAL A 154 -11.25 12.90 9.03
C VAL A 154 -12.00 13.69 7.96
N LEU A 155 -12.61 13.01 6.99
CA LEU A 155 -13.35 13.64 5.89
C LEU A 155 -14.65 14.33 6.33
N ALA A 156 -15.23 13.95 7.47
CA ALA A 156 -16.35 14.64 8.08
C ALA A 156 -15.99 15.97 8.75
N GLN A 157 -14.70 16.25 9.00
CA GLN A 157 -14.28 17.54 9.56
C GLN A 157 -14.43 18.64 8.50
N GLU A 158 -15.01 19.78 8.90
CA GLU A 158 -15.32 20.87 7.96
C GLU A 158 -14.09 21.34 7.16
N ARG A 159 -12.91 21.38 7.80
CA ARG A 159 -11.64 21.74 7.16
C ARG A 159 -11.20 20.79 6.03
N TYR A 160 -11.70 19.56 5.99
CA TYR A 160 -11.35 18.53 5.00
C TYR A 160 -12.52 18.07 4.15
N ARG A 161 -13.70 18.68 4.33
CA ARG A 161 -14.90 18.30 3.60
C ARG A 161 -14.74 18.38 2.08
N GLN A 162 -13.94 19.34 1.61
CA GLN A 162 -13.61 19.49 0.18
C GLN A 162 -12.73 18.36 -0.38
N GLN A 163 -12.06 17.60 0.48
CA GLN A 163 -11.28 16.42 0.09
C GLN A 163 -12.14 15.15 0.06
N ASN A 164 -13.40 15.21 0.48
CA ASN A 164 -14.32 14.07 0.49
C ASN A 164 -14.94 13.83 -0.89
N THR A 165 -14.08 13.55 -1.88
CA THR A 165 -14.46 13.35 -3.28
C THR A 165 -14.11 11.95 -3.74
N TRP A 166 -14.77 11.47 -4.79
CA TRP A 166 -14.46 10.16 -5.37
C TRP A 166 -13.01 10.11 -5.89
N GLN A 167 -12.46 11.25 -6.34
CA GLN A 167 -11.09 11.35 -6.85
C GLN A 167 -10.08 11.04 -5.74
N VAL A 168 -10.14 11.76 -4.62
CA VAL A 168 -9.23 11.54 -3.49
C VAL A 168 -9.39 10.12 -2.95
N ARG A 169 -10.62 9.65 -2.82
CA ARG A 169 -10.91 8.29 -2.32
C ARG A 169 -10.41 7.18 -3.26
N LEU A 170 -10.51 7.37 -4.57
CA LEU A 170 -9.95 6.43 -5.54
C LEU A 170 -8.42 6.48 -5.55
N LEU A 171 -7.80 7.65 -5.34
CA LEU A 171 -6.36 7.76 -5.16
C LEU A 171 -5.87 7.04 -3.89
N LEU A 172 -6.60 7.09 -2.78
CA LEU A 172 -6.30 6.26 -1.60
C LEU A 172 -6.36 4.76 -1.93
N ALA A 173 -7.32 4.34 -2.76
CA ALA A 173 -7.38 2.94 -3.21
C ALA A 173 -6.23 2.58 -4.16
N VAL A 174 -5.78 3.51 -5.00
CA VAL A 174 -4.55 3.37 -5.79
C VAL A 174 -3.33 3.22 -4.90
N ASP A 175 -3.20 4.00 -3.82
CA ASP A 175 -2.10 3.87 -2.86
C ASP A 175 -2.11 2.51 -2.17
N TYR A 176 -3.27 2.04 -1.70
CA TYR A 176 -3.43 0.71 -1.10
C TYR A 176 -2.93 -0.40 -2.04
N VAL A 177 -3.38 -0.41 -3.30
CA VAL A 177 -2.95 -1.42 -4.28
C VAL A 177 -1.47 -1.23 -4.66
N SER A 178 -0.96 0.00 -4.68
CA SER A 178 0.46 0.28 -4.90
C SER A 178 1.33 -0.29 -3.79
N ILE A 179 0.88 -0.19 -2.53
CA ILE A 179 1.55 -0.82 -1.38
C ILE A 179 1.58 -2.33 -1.54
N LEU A 180 0.46 -2.97 -1.88
CA LEU A 180 0.43 -4.42 -2.11
C LEU A 180 1.38 -4.83 -3.23
N HIS A 181 1.37 -4.10 -4.35
CA HIS A 181 2.30 -4.35 -5.45
C HIS A 181 3.76 -4.23 -5.00
N PHE A 182 4.09 -3.22 -4.19
CA PHE A 182 5.41 -3.04 -3.63
C PHE A 182 5.80 -4.19 -2.69
N LEU A 183 4.92 -4.63 -1.79
CA LEU A 183 5.18 -5.77 -0.91
C LEU A 183 5.36 -7.06 -1.73
N HIS A 184 4.57 -7.25 -2.77
CA HIS A 184 4.64 -8.44 -3.63
C HIS A 184 5.91 -8.51 -4.50
N ASN A 185 6.64 -7.39 -4.62
CA ASN A 185 7.85 -7.21 -5.43
C ASN A 185 8.96 -6.54 -4.63
N SER A 186 8.99 -6.77 -3.31
CA SER A 186 9.85 -6.03 -2.40
C SER A 186 11.34 -6.43 -2.57
N PRO A 187 12.29 -5.58 -2.15
CA PRO A 187 13.72 -5.90 -2.21
C PRO A 187 14.12 -7.09 -1.32
N VAL A 188 13.25 -7.49 -0.39
CA VAL A 188 13.43 -8.65 0.48
C VAL A 188 12.47 -9.78 0.09
N GLY A 189 12.26 -10.00 -1.20
CA GLY A 189 11.38 -11.06 -1.71
C GLY A 189 9.90 -10.67 -1.67
N ARG A 190 9.04 -11.58 -2.13
CA ARG A 190 7.60 -11.34 -2.16
C ARG A 190 7.00 -11.52 -0.77
N ARG A 191 6.31 -10.50 -0.26
CA ARG A 191 5.76 -10.45 1.10
C ARG A 191 4.23 -10.46 1.07
N VAL A 192 3.60 -11.17 2.00
CA VAL A 192 2.13 -11.25 2.13
C VAL A 192 1.67 -10.48 3.36
N MET A 193 0.64 -9.65 3.23
CA MET A 193 0.12 -8.85 4.34
C MET A 193 -0.78 -9.66 5.28
N CYS A 194 -0.21 -10.46 6.16
CA CYS A 194 -0.96 -11.49 6.89
C CYS A 194 -1.89 -10.98 7.99
N ASP A 195 -1.59 -9.86 8.64
CA ASP A 195 -2.42 -9.31 9.72
C ASP A 195 -3.64 -8.52 9.21
N SER A 196 -4.45 -9.19 8.37
CA SER A 196 -5.53 -8.62 7.57
C SER A 196 -6.75 -9.56 7.49
N ASN A 197 -7.15 -10.12 8.64
CA ASN A 197 -8.24 -11.11 8.71
C ASN A 197 -9.66 -10.52 8.71
N SER A 198 -9.78 -9.20 8.91
CA SER A 198 -11.04 -8.45 8.80
C SER A 198 -10.77 -7.09 8.17
N LEU A 199 -11.83 -6.42 7.70
CA LEU A 199 -11.70 -5.06 7.17
C LEU A 199 -11.09 -4.12 8.21
N GLU A 200 -11.62 -4.12 9.44
CA GLU A 200 -11.12 -3.25 10.52
C GLU A 200 -9.63 -3.49 10.80
N LYS A 201 -9.24 -4.77 10.90
CA LYS A 201 -7.86 -5.14 11.19
C LYS A 201 -6.92 -4.82 10.02
N THR A 202 -7.39 -4.94 8.78
CA THR A 202 -6.63 -4.53 7.58
C THR A 202 -6.39 -3.02 7.59
N LEU A 203 -7.42 -2.22 7.85
CA LEU A 203 -7.32 -0.76 7.88
C LEU A 203 -6.44 -0.25 9.04
N SER A 204 -6.31 -1.01 10.14
CA SER A 204 -5.43 -0.63 11.24
C SER A 204 -3.94 -0.67 10.89
N GLN A 205 -3.56 -1.42 9.85
CA GLN A 205 -2.16 -1.58 9.44
C GLN A 205 -1.60 -0.38 8.66
N PHE A 206 -2.50 0.49 8.16
CA PHE A 206 -2.17 1.65 7.33
C PHE A 206 -2.41 2.96 8.06
N LEU A 207 -1.59 3.96 7.77
CA LEU A 207 -1.78 5.33 8.22
C LEU A 207 -2.24 6.21 7.08
N LEU A 208 -3.12 7.16 7.40
CA LEU A 208 -3.51 8.24 6.52
C LEU A 208 -2.60 9.45 6.78
N THR A 209 -1.91 9.92 5.74
CA THR A 209 -1.04 11.09 5.82
C THR A 209 -1.86 12.40 5.79
N SER A 210 -1.26 13.52 6.18
CA SER A 210 -1.96 14.82 6.23
C SER A 210 -2.37 15.37 4.85
N ASP A 211 -1.77 14.85 3.79
CA ASP A 211 -2.02 15.16 2.38
C ASP A 211 -2.84 14.09 1.65
N PHE A 212 -3.49 13.19 2.40
CA PHE A 212 -4.39 12.15 1.87
C PHE A 212 -3.71 11.11 0.97
N HIS A 213 -2.57 10.61 1.44
CA HIS A 213 -1.93 9.39 0.95
C HIS A 213 -1.99 8.27 1.99
N LEU A 214 -1.78 7.04 1.55
CA LEU A 214 -1.61 5.89 2.43
C LEU A 214 -0.15 5.46 2.53
N VAL A 215 0.25 5.11 3.75
CA VAL A 215 1.49 4.38 4.02
C VAL A 215 1.20 3.15 4.86
N VAL A 216 1.91 2.05 4.62
CA VAL A 216 1.86 0.89 5.52
C VAL A 216 2.76 1.14 6.72
N ASN A 217 2.26 0.78 7.91
CA ASN A 217 2.95 1.01 9.17
C ASN A 217 3.26 -0.29 9.91
N ASP A 218 2.30 -1.21 9.93
CA ASP A 218 2.40 -2.41 10.75
C ASP A 218 2.89 -3.59 9.90
N LEU A 219 4.15 -3.98 10.09
CA LEU A 219 4.91 -4.87 9.20
C LEU A 219 5.37 -6.16 9.89
N GLU A 220 4.71 -6.54 10.99
CA GLU A 220 5.12 -7.66 11.86
C GLU A 220 4.80 -9.03 11.27
N ALA A 221 3.72 -9.13 10.49
CA ALA A 221 3.30 -10.39 9.87
C ALA A 221 3.47 -10.30 8.35
N LEU A 222 4.72 -10.32 7.88
CA LEU A 222 5.10 -10.30 6.46
C LEU A 222 5.94 -11.53 6.06
N PRO A 223 5.34 -12.74 6.06
CA PRO A 223 6.05 -13.92 5.58
C PRO A 223 6.46 -13.74 4.11
N GLU A 224 7.60 -14.34 3.78
CA GLU A 224 8.08 -14.42 2.40
C GLU A 224 7.39 -15.58 1.69
N VAL A 225 7.02 -15.38 0.44
CA VAL A 225 6.55 -16.45 -0.44
C VAL A 225 7.38 -16.46 -1.72
N ASP A 226 7.71 -17.65 -2.19
CA ASP A 226 8.32 -17.90 -3.48
C ASP A 226 7.85 -19.27 -3.99
N PRO A 227 6.72 -19.31 -4.72
CA PRO A 227 6.18 -20.55 -5.26
C PRO A 227 7.19 -21.30 -6.16
N SER A 228 8.11 -20.58 -6.82
CA SER A 228 9.14 -21.20 -7.67
C SER A 228 10.17 -22.01 -6.87
N ARG A 229 10.34 -21.68 -5.58
CA ARG A 229 11.19 -22.38 -4.62
C ARG A 229 10.41 -23.26 -3.64
N GLY A 230 9.09 -23.38 -3.83
CA GLY A 230 8.21 -24.10 -2.91
C GLY A 230 8.05 -23.43 -1.54
N LEU A 231 8.33 -22.12 -1.45
CA LEU A 231 8.14 -21.33 -0.24
C LEU A 231 6.73 -20.71 -0.28
N LEU A 232 5.87 -21.12 0.63
CA LEU A 232 4.51 -20.57 0.80
C LEU A 232 4.36 -20.05 2.24
N ALA A 233 3.18 -19.50 2.56
CA ALA A 233 2.91 -18.91 3.86
C ALA A 233 1.58 -19.38 4.46
N LYS A 234 1.52 -19.29 5.79
CA LYS A 234 0.28 -19.27 6.57
C LYS A 234 0.24 -18.02 7.44
N CYS A 235 -0.90 -17.36 7.50
CA CYS A 235 -1.13 -16.18 8.32
C CYS A 235 -1.51 -16.55 9.76
N GLY A 236 -0.53 -17.06 10.52
CA GLY A 236 -0.67 -17.46 11.92
C GLY A 236 -1.10 -18.92 12.11
N HIS A 237 -1.18 -19.34 13.37
CA HIS A 237 -1.36 -20.75 13.79
C HIS A 237 -2.80 -21.11 14.20
N ARG A 238 -3.76 -20.23 13.96
CA ARG A 238 -5.16 -20.40 14.37
C ARG A 238 -6.05 -20.48 13.13
N GLU A 239 -7.14 -21.22 13.26
CA GLU A 239 -8.14 -21.31 12.20
C GLU A 239 -8.69 -19.91 11.85
N LEU A 240 -8.65 -19.57 10.56
CA LEU A 240 -9.28 -18.38 10.04
C LEU A 240 -10.69 -18.71 9.54
N THR A 241 -11.63 -17.78 9.70
CA THR A 241 -13.04 -17.97 9.36
C THR A 241 -13.65 -16.71 8.74
N GLY A 242 -14.77 -16.87 8.02
CA GLY A 242 -15.51 -15.78 7.39
C GLY A 242 -15.09 -15.54 5.94
N ASP A 243 -15.74 -14.57 5.30
CA ASP A 243 -15.61 -14.35 3.85
C ASP A 243 -14.59 -13.26 3.48
N PHE A 244 -14.05 -12.55 4.49
CA PHE A 244 -13.04 -11.51 4.26
C PHE A 244 -11.68 -12.12 3.92
N VAL A 245 -11.28 -13.18 4.61
CA VAL A 245 -10.10 -13.97 4.26
C VAL A 245 -10.35 -14.74 2.96
N ALA A 246 -9.28 -15.06 2.22
CA ALA A 246 -9.43 -15.78 0.96
C ALA A 246 -9.87 -17.24 1.21
N PRO A 247 -10.59 -17.88 0.26
CA PRO A 247 -11.11 -19.24 0.45
C PRO A 247 -10.05 -20.30 0.81
N GLU A 248 -8.84 -20.17 0.27
CA GLU A 248 -7.69 -21.03 0.54
C GLU A 248 -7.08 -20.82 1.94
N GLN A 249 -7.45 -19.73 2.62
CA GLN A 249 -7.08 -19.50 4.03
C GLN A 249 -8.02 -20.21 5.01
N LEU A 250 -9.13 -20.79 4.53
CA LEU A 250 -10.10 -21.50 5.34
C LEU A 250 -9.72 -22.98 5.47
N TRP A 251 -10.02 -23.57 6.64
CA TRP A 251 -9.78 -24.98 6.89
C TRP A 251 -10.54 -25.88 5.88
N PRO A 252 -9.84 -26.61 4.99
CA PRO A 252 -10.49 -27.32 3.89
C PRO A 252 -11.20 -28.60 4.33
N HIS A 253 -10.88 -29.14 5.52
CA HIS A 253 -11.45 -30.40 6.02
C HIS A 253 -12.67 -30.23 6.92
N ARG A 254 -13.22 -29.01 7.05
CA ARG A 254 -14.40 -28.75 7.89
C ARG A 254 -15.58 -29.67 7.58
N ASN A 255 -15.82 -29.95 6.30
CA ASN A 255 -16.92 -30.81 5.85
C ASN A 255 -16.68 -32.31 6.12
N GLN A 256 -15.47 -32.69 6.52
CA GLN A 256 -15.07 -34.06 6.82
C GLN A 256 -15.12 -34.36 8.33
N GLY A 257 -15.52 -33.38 9.16
CA GLY A 257 -15.57 -33.52 10.63
C GLY A 257 -14.20 -33.53 11.31
N VAL A 258 -13.13 -33.19 10.58
CA VAL A 258 -11.77 -33.12 11.11
C VAL A 258 -11.58 -31.78 11.81
N ALA A 259 -11.17 -31.81 13.08
CA ALA A 259 -10.82 -30.62 13.84
C ALA A 259 -9.62 -29.90 13.21
N PHE A 260 -9.57 -28.57 13.35
CA PHE A 260 -8.46 -27.78 12.82
C PHE A 260 -7.11 -28.26 13.38
N SER A 261 -6.13 -28.37 12.48
CA SER A 261 -4.73 -28.65 12.80
C SER A 261 -3.86 -27.76 11.92
N ASP A 262 -2.99 -26.96 12.54
CA ASP A 262 -2.10 -26.06 11.81
C ASP A 262 -1.12 -26.83 10.90
N ASP A 263 -0.63 -27.99 11.34
CA ASP A 263 0.26 -28.86 10.56
C ASP A 263 -0.38 -29.40 9.28
N LEU A 264 -1.71 -29.53 9.28
CA LEU A 264 -2.49 -30.02 8.15
C LEU A 264 -3.06 -28.88 7.30
N MET A 265 -2.94 -27.63 7.74
CA MET A 265 -3.43 -26.48 6.98
C MET A 265 -2.54 -26.26 5.76
N PRO A 266 -3.09 -26.30 4.53
CA PRO A 266 -2.31 -25.99 3.35
C PRO A 266 -1.82 -24.53 3.39
N GLU A 267 -0.59 -24.34 2.95
CA GLU A 267 -0.01 -23.01 2.78
C GLU A 267 -0.53 -22.35 1.49
N TYR A 268 -0.42 -21.03 1.43
CA TYR A 268 -0.91 -20.19 0.33
C TYR A 268 0.08 -19.07 0.02
N ASP A 269 -0.24 -18.24 -0.97
CA ASP A 269 0.65 -17.21 -1.52
C ASP A 269 0.07 -15.78 -1.40
N GLU A 270 0.64 -14.83 -2.14
CA GLU A 270 0.22 -13.43 -2.10
C GLU A 270 -1.19 -13.19 -2.67
N ARG A 271 -1.80 -14.17 -3.33
CA ARG A 271 -3.14 -14.03 -3.92
C ARG A 271 -4.20 -13.83 -2.85
N THR A 272 -3.91 -14.14 -1.58
CA THR A 272 -4.79 -13.81 -0.46
C THR A 272 -4.95 -12.30 -0.26
N ASP A 273 -3.94 -11.50 -0.58
CA ASP A 273 -4.04 -10.03 -0.49
C ASP A 273 -4.94 -9.49 -1.60
N ILE A 274 -4.83 -10.07 -2.81
CA ILE A 274 -5.64 -9.69 -3.97
C ILE A 274 -7.13 -9.90 -3.69
N TRP A 275 -7.49 -11.02 -3.05
CA TRP A 275 -8.85 -11.33 -2.64
C TRP A 275 -9.50 -10.19 -1.84
N LYS A 276 -8.72 -9.50 -0.99
CA LYS A 276 -9.21 -8.48 -0.06
C LYS A 276 -9.32 -7.09 -0.69
N ILE A 277 -8.73 -6.87 -1.86
CA ILE A 277 -8.71 -5.55 -2.52
C ILE A 277 -10.12 -4.95 -2.71
N PRO A 278 -11.13 -5.68 -3.21
CA PRO A 278 -12.45 -5.11 -3.44
C PRO A 278 -13.12 -4.59 -2.16
N ASP A 279 -12.96 -5.28 -1.03
CA ASP A 279 -13.57 -4.90 0.24
C ASP A 279 -12.94 -3.63 0.82
N VAL A 280 -11.60 -3.54 0.78
CA VAL A 280 -10.88 -2.34 1.18
C VAL A 280 -11.23 -1.17 0.25
N THR A 281 -11.33 -1.42 -1.06
CA THR A 281 -11.69 -0.38 -2.03
C THR A 281 -13.11 0.13 -1.82
N ARG A 282 -14.09 -0.75 -1.51
CA ARG A 282 -15.45 -0.34 -1.14
C ARG A 282 -15.49 0.55 0.09
N PHE A 283 -14.68 0.24 1.11
CA PHE A 283 -14.53 1.12 2.26
C PHE A 283 -13.97 2.49 1.87
N LEU A 284 -12.88 2.51 1.09
CA LEU A 284 -12.19 3.74 0.70
C LEU A 284 -13.09 4.66 -0.15
N ILE A 285 -13.77 4.12 -1.15
CA ILE A 285 -14.71 4.88 -1.99
C ILE A 285 -15.92 5.35 -1.18
N GLY A 286 -16.41 4.52 -0.24
CA GLY A 286 -17.50 4.89 0.65
C GLY A 286 -18.76 5.33 -0.11
N ARG A 287 -19.53 6.26 0.48
CA ARG A 287 -20.73 6.84 -0.13
C ARG A 287 -20.50 8.30 -0.47
N VAL A 288 -19.99 8.56 -1.66
CA VAL A 288 -19.76 9.92 -2.19
C VAL A 288 -20.36 10.06 -3.59
N PRO A 289 -20.77 11.27 -4.00
CA PRO A 289 -21.16 11.52 -5.39
C PRO A 289 -20.08 11.06 -6.38
N GLY A 290 -20.47 10.27 -7.37
CA GLY A 290 -19.55 9.65 -8.34
C GLY A 290 -18.93 8.32 -7.90
N GLY A 291 -19.06 7.92 -6.63
CA GLY A 291 -18.53 6.63 -6.12
C GLY A 291 -19.18 5.41 -6.78
N ASP A 292 -20.49 5.45 -7.05
CA ASP A 292 -21.19 4.36 -7.74
C ASP A 292 -20.66 4.15 -9.17
N LEU A 293 -20.31 5.24 -9.86
CA LEU A 293 -19.69 5.18 -11.19
C LEU A 293 -18.30 4.54 -11.13
N VAL A 294 -17.50 4.87 -10.10
CA VAL A 294 -16.22 4.21 -9.85
C VAL A 294 -16.42 2.70 -9.64
N HIS A 295 -17.39 2.29 -8.81
CA HIS A 295 -17.68 0.87 -8.59
C HIS A 295 -18.15 0.17 -9.86
N PHE A 296 -18.95 0.83 -10.69
CA PHE A 296 -19.38 0.29 -11.98
C PHE A 296 -18.17 -0.01 -12.88
N HIS A 297 -17.24 0.94 -13.03
CA HIS A 297 -16.04 0.73 -13.85
C HIS A 297 -15.07 -0.31 -13.28
N LEU A 298 -15.05 -0.48 -11.95
CA LEU A 298 -14.20 -1.47 -11.28
C LEU A 298 -14.85 -2.86 -11.12
N PHE A 299 -16.10 -3.04 -11.56
CA PHE A 299 -16.85 -4.28 -11.35
C PHE A 299 -16.11 -5.52 -11.86
N SER A 300 -15.62 -5.48 -13.10
CA SER A 300 -14.94 -6.64 -13.70
C SER A 300 -13.65 -7.01 -12.97
N ILE A 301 -12.84 -6.02 -12.55
CA ILE A 301 -11.61 -6.31 -11.81
C ILE A 301 -11.92 -6.82 -10.39
N TYR A 302 -13.02 -6.38 -9.77
CA TYR A 302 -13.48 -6.94 -8.50
C TYR A 302 -13.86 -8.42 -8.60
N GLU A 303 -14.56 -8.82 -9.65
CA GLU A 303 -14.90 -10.24 -9.87
C GLU A 303 -13.64 -11.09 -10.06
N GLN A 304 -12.65 -10.59 -10.81
CA GLN A 304 -11.38 -11.28 -10.98
C GLN A 304 -10.61 -11.42 -9.67
N CYS A 305 -10.56 -10.37 -8.84
CA CYS A 305 -9.96 -10.44 -7.49
C CYS A 305 -10.68 -11.46 -6.60
N LYS A 306 -12.01 -11.60 -6.75
CA LYS A 306 -12.84 -12.56 -6.00
C LYS A 306 -12.95 -13.94 -6.66
N ASN A 307 -12.04 -14.30 -7.57
CA ASN A 307 -11.98 -15.65 -8.09
C ASN A 307 -11.60 -16.64 -6.98
N ARG A 308 -12.33 -17.76 -6.87
CA ARG A 308 -12.04 -18.81 -5.87
C ARG A 308 -10.72 -19.53 -6.15
N ASP A 309 -10.33 -19.61 -7.42
CA ASP A 309 -9.04 -20.14 -7.85
C ASP A 309 -7.98 -19.01 -7.76
N PRO A 310 -7.00 -19.09 -6.83
CA PRO A 310 -6.02 -18.03 -6.62
C PRO A 310 -5.18 -17.73 -7.87
N GLU A 311 -4.88 -18.73 -8.70
CA GLU A 311 -4.11 -18.59 -9.93
C GLU A 311 -4.83 -17.75 -11.00
N ARG A 312 -6.15 -17.65 -10.90
CA ARG A 312 -6.97 -16.83 -11.81
C ARG A 312 -7.17 -15.41 -11.33
N ARG A 313 -6.68 -15.06 -10.15
CA ARG A 313 -6.71 -13.67 -9.65
C ARG A 313 -5.65 -12.85 -10.38
N PRO A 314 -5.90 -11.56 -10.62
CA PRO A 314 -4.90 -10.67 -11.18
C PRO A 314 -3.75 -10.46 -10.20
N SER A 315 -2.58 -10.06 -10.69
CA SER A 315 -1.51 -9.50 -9.87
C SER A 315 -1.92 -8.11 -9.35
N ALA A 316 -1.30 -7.66 -8.26
CA ALA A 316 -1.52 -6.30 -7.76
C ALA A 316 -1.18 -5.22 -8.82
N LEU A 317 -0.21 -5.49 -9.70
CA LEU A 317 0.13 -4.60 -10.82
C LEU A 317 -1.01 -4.46 -11.84
N GLU A 318 -1.67 -5.57 -12.18
CA GLU A 318 -2.81 -5.54 -13.12
C GLU A 318 -3.99 -4.78 -12.53
N VAL A 319 -4.30 -5.00 -11.24
CA VAL A 319 -5.33 -4.22 -10.54
C VAL A 319 -4.98 -2.73 -10.53
N LEU A 320 -3.72 -2.39 -10.22
CA LEU A 320 -3.23 -1.02 -10.19
C LEU A 320 -3.36 -0.31 -11.55
N LYS A 321 -3.05 -1.01 -12.64
CA LYS A 321 -3.22 -0.48 -14.01
C LYS A 321 -4.68 -0.14 -14.30
N VAL A 322 -5.61 -1.02 -13.93
CA VAL A 322 -7.05 -0.78 -14.10
C VAL A 322 -7.50 0.42 -13.28
N TYR A 323 -7.08 0.53 -12.01
CA TYR A 323 -7.48 1.64 -11.14
C TYR A 323 -7.03 2.99 -11.70
N LYS A 324 -5.77 3.08 -12.16
CA LYS A 324 -5.22 4.29 -12.78
C LYS A 324 -5.97 4.63 -14.08
N GLN A 325 -6.29 3.63 -14.91
CA GLN A 325 -7.07 3.84 -16.13
C GLN A 325 -8.48 4.36 -15.83
N VAL A 326 -9.17 3.77 -14.85
CA VAL A 326 -10.51 4.21 -14.43
C VAL A 326 -10.48 5.64 -13.90
N TYR A 327 -9.50 5.96 -13.05
CA TYR A 327 -9.31 7.32 -12.56
C TYR A 327 -9.17 8.33 -13.72
N SER A 328 -8.28 8.05 -14.67
CA SER A 328 -8.06 8.93 -15.84
C SER A 328 -9.26 8.98 -16.80
N SER A 329 -10.07 7.92 -16.88
CA SER A 329 -11.28 7.92 -17.73
C SER A 329 -12.37 8.81 -17.16
N ILE A 330 -12.75 8.57 -15.89
CA ILE A 330 -13.84 9.32 -15.24
C ILE A 330 -13.47 10.80 -15.10
N ALA A 331 -12.20 11.10 -14.79
CA ALA A 331 -11.73 12.48 -14.66
C ALA A 331 -11.83 13.27 -15.99
N ARG A 332 -11.57 12.62 -17.13
CA ARG A 332 -11.73 13.24 -18.45
C ARG A 332 -13.19 13.49 -18.77
N ASP A 333 -14.05 12.49 -18.56
CA ASP A 333 -15.49 12.60 -18.87
C ASP A 333 -16.21 13.64 -17.99
N GLY A 334 -15.77 13.82 -16.75
CA GLY A 334 -16.25 14.89 -15.86
C GLY A 334 -15.88 16.29 -16.35
N SER A 335 -14.65 16.48 -16.85
CA SER A 335 -14.20 17.77 -17.39
C SER A 335 -15.01 18.24 -18.61
N PHE A 336 -15.52 17.31 -19.42
CA PHE A 336 -16.37 17.63 -20.58
C PHE A 336 -17.81 18.01 -20.20
N ARG A 337 -18.29 17.59 -19.02
CA ARG A 337 -19.64 17.94 -18.55
C ARG A 337 -19.72 19.31 -17.88
N ASP A 338 -18.60 19.82 -17.35
CA ASP A 338 -18.53 21.15 -16.73
C ASP A 338 -18.19 22.28 -17.75
N THR A 339 -17.94 21.93 -19.02
CA THR A 339 -17.66 22.87 -20.12
C THR A 339 -18.82 23.04 -21.11
N LEU A 340 -19.95 22.38 -20.87
CA LEU A 340 -21.24 22.57 -21.55
C LEU A 340 -22.21 23.24 -20.58
#